data_AF-A0A936GQ52-F1
#
_entry.id   AF-A0A936GQ52-F1
#
_cell.length_a   1.000
_cell.length_b   1.000
_cell.length_c   1.000
_cell.angle_alpha   90.00
_cell.angle_beta   90.00
_cell.angle_gamma   90.00
#
_symmetry.space_group_name_H-M   'P 1'
#
loop_
_entity.id
_entity.type
_entity.pdbx_description
1 polymer ?
#
loop_
_entity_poly.entity_id
_entity_poly.type
_entity_poly.pdbx_seq_one_letter_code
_entity_poly.pdbx_strand_id
1 'polypeptide(L)'
;MLLLDDEDELPAFPQEEEQALAFELGIYGLSKIDEAIVNNTKANWSKVARVISEAITAGGLNYSEATINLHTRRVMLLVESGALESQGNLKKPRFSEVRISNV
;
A
#
# COMPACT_ATOMS: atom_id res chain seq x y z
N MET A 1 -11.33 -12.20 9.16
CA MET A 1 -11.20 -11.05 8.25
C MET A 1 -11.09 -9.83 9.14
N LEU A 2 -9.88 -9.34 9.40
CA LEU A 2 -9.66 -8.09 10.14
C LEU A 2 -10.10 -6.95 9.22
N LEU A 3 -11.38 -6.60 9.33
CA LEU A 3 -11.90 -5.35 8.82
C LEU A 3 -11.28 -4.28 9.73
N LEU A 4 -10.25 -3.57 9.26
CA LEU A 4 -10.04 -2.18 9.68
C LEU A 4 -11.42 -1.51 9.66
N ASP A 5 -11.84 -0.82 10.71
CA ASP A 5 -13.12 -0.12 10.64
C ASP A 5 -13.02 0.90 9.50
N ASP A 6 -14.12 1.16 8.80
CA ASP A 6 -14.14 2.08 7.65
C ASP A 6 -13.73 3.53 8.03
N GLU A 7 -13.46 3.80 9.30
CA GLU A 7 -13.00 5.09 9.82
C GLU A 7 -11.49 5.18 10.07
N ASP A 8 -10.75 4.06 10.05
CA ASP A 8 -9.33 4.04 10.40
C ASP A 8 -8.47 4.69 9.29
N GLU A 9 -8.04 5.92 9.56
CA GLU A 9 -7.09 6.63 8.72
C GLU A 9 -5.66 6.19 9.04
N LEU A 10 -4.83 6.04 8.01
CA LEU A 10 -3.40 5.78 8.15
C LEU A 10 -2.77 6.79 9.13
N PRO A 11 -2.11 6.32 10.20
CA PRO A 11 -1.44 7.21 11.14
C PRO A 11 -0.46 8.16 10.45
N ALA A 12 -0.31 9.37 10.99
CA ALA A 12 0.56 10.40 10.40
C ALA A 12 2.03 9.97 10.30
N PHE A 13 2.47 9.11 11.22
CA PHE A 13 3.82 8.58 11.28
C PHE A 13 3.81 7.05 11.35
N PRO A 14 4.83 6.36 10.81
CA PRO A 14 4.97 4.92 10.96
C PRO A 14 5.02 4.50 12.44
N GLN A 15 4.25 3.49 12.81
CA GLN A 15 4.30 2.93 14.17
C GLN A 15 5.50 2.00 14.35
N GLU A 16 5.82 1.64 15.59
CA GLU A 16 7.01 0.82 15.91
C GLU A 16 7.02 -0.52 15.18
N GLU A 17 5.89 -1.23 15.12
CA GLU A 17 5.77 -2.50 14.41
C GLU A 17 5.95 -2.35 12.89
N GLU A 18 5.43 -1.25 12.33
CA GLU A 18 5.61 -0.90 10.91
C GLU A 18 7.10 -0.62 10.60
N GLN A 19 7.77 0.12 11.47
CA GLN A 19 9.19 0.42 11.35
C GLN A 19 10.06 -0.83 11.49
N ALA A 20 9.74 -1.70 12.45
CA ALA A 20 10.43 -2.97 12.65
C ALA A 20 10.28 -3.88 11.42
N LEU A 21 9.07 -3.98 10.86
CA LEU A 21 8.81 -4.73 9.63
C LEU A 21 9.59 -4.14 8.44
N ALA A 22 9.57 -2.82 8.27
CA ALA A 22 10.34 -2.17 7.20
C ALA A 22 11.85 -2.40 7.35
N PHE A 23 12.36 -2.41 8.58
CA PHE A 23 13.76 -2.70 8.88
C PHE A 23 14.12 -4.16 8.57
N GLU A 24 13.27 -5.12 8.96
CA GLU A 24 13.46 -6.55 8.67
C GLU A 24 13.49 -6.85 7.17
N LEU A 25 12.57 -6.24 6.41
CA LEU A 25 12.49 -6.40 4.96
C LEU A 25 13.68 -5.77 4.24
N GLY A 26 14.21 -4.67 4.79
CA GLY A 26 15.27 -3.88 4.18
C GLY A 26 14.89 -3.34 2.79
N ILE A 27 15.88 -2.77 2.10
CA ILE A 27 15.66 -2.12 0.80
C ILE A 27 15.12 -3.11 -0.24
N TYR A 28 15.62 -4.36 -0.24
CA TYR A 28 15.18 -5.38 -1.19
C TYR A 28 13.73 -5.80 -0.96
N GLY A 29 13.33 -6.06 0.30
CA GLY A 29 11.95 -6.41 0.61
C GLY A 29 10.97 -5.27 0.32
N LEU A 30 11.36 -4.02 0.61
CA LEU A 30 10.57 -2.85 0.25
C LEU A 30 10.41 -2.71 -1.28
N SER A 31 11.46 -2.95 -2.06
CA SER A 31 11.38 -2.97 -3.52
C SER A 31 10.42 -4.06 -4.03
N LYS A 32 10.38 -5.22 -3.35
CA LYS A 32 9.44 -6.30 -3.71
C LYS A 32 7.99 -5.94 -3.39
N ILE A 33 7.75 -5.20 -2.32
CA ILE A 33 6.43 -4.62 -2.06
C ILE A 33 6.03 -3.66 -3.19
N ASP A 34 6.92 -2.76 -3.59
CA ASP A 34 6.63 -1.82 -4.68
C ASP A 34 6.32 -2.54 -6.00
N GLU A 35 7.14 -3.53 -6.38
CA GLU A 35 6.90 -4.37 -7.55
C GLU A 35 5.53 -5.06 -7.46
N ALA A 36 5.18 -5.62 -6.30
CA ALA A 36 3.89 -6.28 -6.09
C ALA A 36 2.71 -5.29 -6.21
N ILE A 37 2.85 -4.07 -5.70
CA ILE A 37 1.83 -3.02 -5.84
C ILE A 37 1.64 -2.65 -7.31
N VAL A 38 2.73 -2.37 -8.04
CA VAL A 38 2.66 -1.99 -9.45
C VAL A 38 2.06 -3.11 -10.29
N ASN A 39 2.48 -4.36 -10.08
CA ASN A 39 1.98 -5.53 -10.81
C ASN A 39 0.49 -5.82 -10.57
N ASN A 40 -0.05 -5.43 -9.41
CA ASN A 40 -1.48 -5.56 -9.10
C ASN A 40 -2.29 -4.29 -9.43
N THR A 41 -1.64 -3.23 -9.90
CA THR A 41 -2.34 -2.02 -10.35
C THR A 41 -2.65 -2.11 -11.85
N LYS A 42 -3.81 -1.59 -12.26
CA LYS A 42 -4.26 -1.60 -13.66
C LYS A 42 -4.24 -0.21 -14.26
N ALA A 43 -4.39 -0.12 -15.58
CA ALA A 43 -4.60 1.17 -16.27
C ALA A 43 -5.95 1.84 -15.91
N ASN A 44 -6.92 1.05 -15.45
CA ASN A 44 -8.18 1.55 -14.89
C ASN A 44 -8.07 1.75 -13.37
N TRP A 45 -8.82 2.71 -12.84
CA TRP A 45 -8.92 2.97 -11.41
C TRP A 45 -9.24 1.70 -10.62
N SER A 46 -8.42 1.41 -9.62
CA SER A 46 -8.54 0.26 -8.73
C SER A 46 -8.51 0.74 -7.28
N LYS A 47 -9.40 0.21 -6.43
CA LYS A 47 -9.43 0.52 -5.00
C LYS A 47 -8.05 0.24 -4.37
N VAL A 48 -7.52 1.21 -3.63
CA VAL A 48 -6.21 1.08 -2.98
C VAL A 48 -6.21 -0.11 -2.00
N ALA A 49 -7.30 -0.28 -1.23
CA ALA A 49 -7.46 -1.44 -0.35
C ALA A 49 -7.38 -2.79 -1.09
N ARG A 50 -7.88 -2.87 -2.33
CA ARG A 50 -7.79 -4.07 -3.15
C ARG A 50 -6.35 -4.32 -3.59
N VAL A 51 -5.69 -3.28 -4.12
CA VAL A 51 -4.28 -3.37 -4.57
C VAL A 51 -3.36 -3.79 -3.43
N ILE A 52 -3.54 -3.20 -2.24
CA ILE A 52 -2.77 -3.56 -1.04
C ILE A 52 -3.00 -5.03 -0.67
N SER A 53 -4.25 -5.48 -0.63
CA SER A 53 -4.60 -6.86 -0.30
C SER A 53 -3.98 -7.86 -1.29
N GLU A 54 -4.07 -7.59 -2.60
CA GLU A 54 -3.46 -8.41 -3.64
C GLU A 54 -1.92 -8.41 -3.53
N ALA A 55 -1.30 -7.26 -3.25
CA ALA A 55 0.16 -7.15 -3.06
C ALA A 55 0.66 -7.90 -1.81
N ILE A 56 -0.03 -7.78 -0.67
CA ILE A 56 0.29 -8.53 0.56
C ILE A 56 0.23 -10.04 0.30
N THR A 57 -0.82 -10.48 -0.39
CA THR A 57 -1.03 -11.88 -0.75
C THR A 57 0.08 -12.37 -1.69
N ALA A 58 0.41 -11.60 -2.72
CA ALA A 58 1.48 -11.92 -3.67
C ALA A 58 2.87 -11.96 -3.00
N GLY A 59 3.10 -11.12 -1.99
CA GLY A 59 4.33 -11.08 -1.19
C GLY A 59 4.42 -12.16 -0.11
N GLY A 60 3.35 -12.93 0.13
CA GLY A 60 3.30 -13.95 1.18
C GLY A 60 3.38 -13.38 2.61
N LEU A 61 3.01 -12.11 2.80
CA LEU A 61 3.06 -11.44 4.10
C LEU A 61 1.77 -11.69 4.88
N ASN A 62 1.89 -11.71 6.21
CA ASN A 62 0.74 -11.79 7.08
C ASN A 62 -0.05 -10.48 7.09
N TYR A 63 -1.37 -10.60 7.12
CA TYR A 63 -2.26 -9.46 7.32
C TYR A 63 -2.20 -8.99 8.77
N SER A 64 -1.46 -7.92 8.99
CA SER A 64 -1.42 -7.13 10.23
C SER A 64 -1.61 -5.65 9.90
N GLU A 65 -1.92 -4.85 10.92
CA GLU A 65 -2.01 -3.39 10.77
C GLU A 65 -0.68 -2.80 10.28
N ALA A 66 0.45 -3.25 10.83
CA ALA A 66 1.78 -2.87 10.38
C ALA A 66 2.00 -3.16 8.88
N THR A 67 1.63 -4.35 8.41
CA THR A 67 1.74 -4.70 6.99
C THR A 67 0.87 -3.78 6.13
N ILE A 68 -0.38 -3.54 6.52
CA ILE A 68 -1.31 -2.69 5.75
C ILE A 68 -0.83 -1.25 5.71
N ASN A 69 -0.39 -0.69 6.84
CA ASN A 69 0.12 0.68 6.94
C ASN A 69 1.38 0.85 6.09
N LEU A 70 2.31 -0.11 6.17
CA LEU A 70 3.52 -0.11 5.34
C LEU A 70 3.16 -0.09 3.84
N HIS A 71 2.28 -0.99 3.39
CA HIS A 71 1.87 -1.04 1.98
C HIS A 71 1.15 0.25 1.56
N THR A 72 0.34 0.83 2.43
CA THR A 72 -0.34 2.11 2.14
C THR A 72 0.69 3.22 1.91
N ARG A 73 1.74 3.30 2.74
CA ARG A 73 2.82 4.29 2.53
C ARG A 73 3.61 4.01 1.26
N ARG A 74 3.86 2.74 0.92
CA ARG A 74 4.49 2.38 -0.36
C ARG A 74 3.66 2.85 -1.56
N VAL A 75 2.33 2.70 -1.51
CA VAL A 75 1.44 3.26 -2.54
C VAL A 75 1.60 4.78 -2.65
N MET A 76 1.62 5.50 -1.52
CA MET A 76 1.82 6.96 -1.52
C MET A 76 3.15 7.36 -2.17
N LEU A 77 4.24 6.66 -1.83
CA LEU A 77 5.55 6.93 -2.43
C LEU A 77 5.59 6.66 -3.94
N LEU A 78 4.90 5.61 -4.41
CA LEU A 78 4.78 5.30 -5.84
C LEU A 78 3.95 6.36 -6.61
N VAL A 79 2.97 6.98 -5.93
CA VAL A 79 2.23 8.12 -6.48
C VAL A 79 3.12 9.36 -6.53
N GLU A 80 3.85 9.66 -5.45
CA GLU A 80 4.79 10.78 -5.39
C GLU A 80 5.92 10.65 -6.43
N SER A 81 6.36 9.43 -6.74
CA SER A 81 7.38 9.17 -7.77
C SER A 81 6.83 9.18 -9.20
N GLY A 82 5.52 9.32 -9.39
CA GLY A 82 4.87 9.28 -10.70
C GLY A 82 4.71 7.88 -11.31
N ALA A 83 4.96 6.80 -10.56
CA ALA A 83 4.69 5.45 -11.05
C ALA A 83 3.18 5.15 -11.09
N LEU A 84 2.43 5.74 -10.14
CA LEU A 84 0.98 5.63 -10.03
C LEU A 84 0.32 7.01 -10.06
N GLU A 85 -0.92 7.05 -10.54
CA GLU A 85 -1.82 8.18 -10.31
C GLU A 85 -2.83 7.79 -9.23
N SER A 86 -3.31 8.77 -8.46
CA SER A 86 -4.30 8.55 -7.40
C SER A 86 -5.48 9.50 -7.45
N GLN A 87 -6.63 9.05 -6.96
CA GLN A 87 -7.76 9.89 -6.61
C GLN A 87 -8.34 9.52 -5.24
N GLY A 88 -8.86 10.52 -4.52
CA GLY A 88 -9.34 10.38 -3.13
C GLY A 88 -8.23 10.57 -2.09
N ASN A 89 -8.52 10.22 -0.84
CA ASN A 89 -7.55 10.29 0.27
C ASN A 89 -6.83 8.94 0.42
N LEU A 90 -5.55 8.86 0.02
CA LEU A 90 -4.73 7.64 0.13
C LEU A 90 -4.54 7.15 1.56
N LYS A 91 -4.70 8.03 2.57
CA LYS A 91 -4.72 7.62 3.98
C LYS A 91 -5.96 6.81 4.35
N LYS A 92 -6.96 6.75 3.48
CA LYS A 92 -8.16 5.92 3.61
C LYS A 92 -8.26 4.96 2.41
N PRO A 93 -7.55 3.81 2.44
CA PRO A 93 -7.43 2.89 1.29
C PRO A 93 -8.75 2.42 0.66
N ARG A 94 -9.83 2.32 1.44
CA ARG A 94 -11.16 1.91 0.93
C ARG A 94 -11.88 3.02 0.15
N PHE A 95 -11.50 4.27 0.40
CA PHE A 95 -12.09 5.49 -0.18
C PHE A 95 -11.19 6.16 -1.20
N SER A 96 -10.11 5.49 -1.61
CA SER A 96 -9.17 5.97 -2.61
C SER A 96 -8.90 4.92 -3.67
N GLU A 97 -8.45 5.40 -4.82
CA GLU A 97 -8.18 4.58 -6.00
C GLU A 97 -6.86 4.99 -6.63
N VAL A 98 -6.19 4.02 -7.27
CA VAL A 98 -4.96 4.21 -8.02
C VAL A 98 -5.05 3.56 -9.40
N ARG A 99 -4.22 4.04 -10.33
CA ARG A 99 -3.98 3.42 -11.63
C ARG A 99 -2.51 3.58 -12.04
N ILE A 100 -2.06 2.76 -12.98
CA ILE A 100 -0.73 2.92 -13.60
C ILE A 100 -0.68 4.29 -14.27
N SER A 101 0.40 5.04 -14.01
CA SER A 101 0.64 6.31 -14.71
C SER A 101 1.01 6.05 -16.16
N ASN A 102 0.41 6.79 -17.08
CA ASN A 102 0.71 6.72 -18.52
C ASN A 102 1.68 7.84 -18.97
N VAL A 103 2.36 8.47 -18.01
CA VAL A 103 3.25 9.61 -18.26
C VAL A 103 4.56 9.17 -18.88
#